data_AF-A0A0G0IRH1-F1
#
_entry.id   AF-A0A0G0IRH1-F1
#
_cell.length_a   1.000
_cell.length_b   1.000
_cell.length_c   1.000
_cell.angle_alpha   90.00
_cell.angle_beta   90.00
_cell.angle_gamma   90.00
#
_symmetry.space_group_name_H-M   'P 1'
#
loop_
_entity.id
_entity.type
_entity.pdbx_description
1 polymer ?
#
loop_
_entity_poly.entity_id
_entity_poly.type
_entity_poly.pdbx_seq_one_letter_code
_entity_poly.pdbx_strand_id
1 'polypeptide(L)'
;MKTKAIKLINDLAKKAEDLKPPIHVIAVCSGGQIVGRQIYKYLKQEGIETSYYEAWTNIIGGRATVWKCDFKKSDYIGTVLLAEDVIWLGRSLNAVKKMLYGMKKKRVYVAVILDYNHKADFSNFN
;
A
#
# COMPACT_ATOMS: atom_id res chain seq x y z
N MET A 1 2.55 23.75 -10.30
CA MET A 1 1.46 22.91 -10.86
C MET A 1 1.61 21.48 -10.37
N LYS A 2 0.60 20.87 -9.75
CA LYS A 2 0.63 19.44 -9.44
C LYS A 2 0.45 18.65 -10.74
N THR A 3 1.26 17.62 -10.98
CA THR A 3 1.14 16.79 -12.20
C THR A 3 -0.17 15.99 -12.17
N LYS A 4 -0.66 15.56 -13.34
CA LYS A 4 -1.86 14.70 -13.43
C LYS A 4 -1.73 13.43 -12.58
N ALA A 5 -0.53 12.85 -12.53
CA ALA A 5 -0.23 11.68 -11.69
C ALA A 5 -0.41 11.97 -10.18
N ILE A 6 0.08 13.12 -9.69
CA ILE A 6 -0.10 13.51 -8.28
C ILE A 6 -1.59 13.69 -7.95
N LYS A 7 -2.38 14.27 -8.88
CA LYS A 7 -3.82 14.41 -8.67
C LYS A 7 -4.50 13.05 -8.51
N LEU A 8 -4.21 12.11 -9.42
CA LEU A 8 -4.74 10.74 -9.35
C LEU A 8 -4.41 10.05 -8.03
N ILE A 9 -3.16 10.14 -7.58
CA ILE A 9 -2.73 9.53 -6.31
C ILE A 9 -3.37 10.23 -5.11
N ASN A 10 -3.60 11.54 -5.15
CA ASN A 10 -4.32 12.23 -4.08
C ASN A 10 -5.80 11.82 -4.04
N ASP A 11 -6.45 11.63 -5.19
CA ASP A 11 -7.83 11.10 -5.24
C ASP A 11 -7.90 9.70 -4.63
N LEU A 12 -6.84 8.89 -4.79
CA LEU A 12 -6.69 7.59 -4.15
C LEU A 12 -6.46 7.72 -2.64
N ALA A 13 -5.59 8.63 -2.21
CA ALA A 13 -5.29 8.91 -0.81
C ALA A 13 -6.53 9.39 -0.05
N LYS A 14 -7.36 10.22 -0.69
CA LYS A 14 -8.61 10.73 -0.13
C LYS A 14 -9.58 9.60 0.25
N LYS A 15 -9.65 8.53 -0.54
CA LYS A 15 -10.47 7.34 -0.23
C LYS A 15 -10.02 6.60 1.03
N ALA A 16 -8.77 6.82 1.46
CA ALA A 16 -8.18 6.20 2.63
C ALA A 16 -8.27 7.07 3.90
N GLU A 17 -8.81 8.30 3.84
CA GLU A 17 -8.92 9.22 4.98
C GLU A 17 -9.75 8.64 6.13
N ASP A 18 -10.82 7.90 5.79
CA ASP A 18 -11.74 7.31 6.77
C ASP A 18 -11.20 6.03 7.44
N LEU A 19 -10.01 5.57 7.06
CA LEU A 19 -9.39 4.41 7.70
C LEU A 19 -8.96 4.74 9.13
N LYS A 20 -9.09 3.77 10.04
CA LYS A 20 -8.70 3.92 11.44
C LYS A 20 -7.20 4.27 11.57
N PRO A 21 -6.83 5.42 12.14
CA PRO A 21 -5.43 5.77 12.42
C PRO A 21 -4.82 4.92 13.57
N PRO A 22 -3.49 4.79 13.64
CA PRO A 22 -2.53 5.21 12.63
C PRO A 22 -2.66 4.41 11.33
N ILE A 23 -2.47 5.08 10.19
CA ILE A 23 -2.43 4.43 8.86
C ILE A 23 -0.97 4.17 8.50
N HIS A 24 -0.58 2.90 8.49
CA HIS A 24 0.74 2.45 8.05
C HIS A 24 0.72 2.21 6.54
N VAL A 25 1.25 3.16 5.77
CA VAL A 25 1.40 3.02 4.32
C VAL A 25 2.62 2.17 4.03
N ILE A 26 2.41 1.03 3.37
CA ILE A 26 3.48 0.13 2.96
C ILE A 26 3.53 0.11 1.43
N ALA A 27 4.52 0.78 0.86
CA ALA A 27 4.80 0.73 -0.56
C ALA A 27 5.37 -0.63 -0.95
N VAL A 28 4.79 -1.28 -1.96
CA VAL A 28 5.27 -2.57 -2.45
C VAL A 28 6.15 -2.35 -3.69
N CYS A 29 7.39 -2.82 -3.62
CA CYS A 29 8.40 -2.69 -4.67
C CYS A 29 8.58 -1.24 -5.20
N SER A 30 9.27 -1.08 -6.33
CA SER A 30 9.54 0.22 -6.93
C SER A 30 8.29 0.94 -7.44
N GLY A 31 7.30 0.20 -7.96
CA GLY A 31 6.04 0.77 -8.46
C GLY A 31 5.25 1.47 -7.35
N GLY A 32 5.04 0.77 -6.24
CA GLY A 32 4.36 1.29 -5.07
C GLY A 32 5.07 2.43 -4.33
N GLN A 33 6.38 2.65 -4.52
CA GLN A 33 7.09 3.72 -3.81
C GLN A 33 6.55 5.12 -4.13
N ILE A 34 6.33 5.43 -5.40
CA ILE A 34 5.83 6.74 -5.81
C ILE A 34 4.43 6.96 -5.26
N VAL A 35 3.57 5.94 -5.40
CA VAL A 35 2.18 5.95 -4.92
C VAL A 35 2.14 6.10 -3.40
N GLY A 36 2.84 5.22 -2.69
CA GLY A 36 2.87 5.19 -1.23
C GLY A 36 3.46 6.45 -0.61
N ARG A 37 4.55 7.00 -1.17
CA ARG A 37 5.13 8.27 -0.68
C ARG A 37 4.16 9.43 -0.85
N GLN A 38 3.43 9.48 -1.96
CA GLN A 38 2.48 10.55 -2.21
C GLN A 38 1.23 10.40 -1.33
N ILE A 39 0.71 9.19 -1.14
CA ILE A 39 -0.38 8.92 -0.16
C ILE A 39 0.06 9.32 1.25
N TYR A 40 1.25 8.90 1.69
CA TYR A 40 1.79 9.26 3.01
C TYR A 40 1.87 10.78 3.19
N LYS A 41 2.42 11.50 2.20
CA LYS A 41 2.51 12.96 2.23
C LYS A 41 1.15 13.61 2.34
N TYR A 42 0.17 13.13 1.58
CA TYR A 42 -1.20 13.64 1.60
C TYR A 42 -1.84 13.42 2.98
N LEU A 43 -1.82 12.19 3.50
CA LEU A 43 -2.41 11.88 4.81
C LEU A 43 -1.75 12.68 5.95
N LYS A 44 -0.42 12.88 5.90
CA LYS A 44 0.28 13.77 6.84
C LYS A 44 -0.18 15.22 6.75
N GLN A 45 -0.43 15.73 5.54
CA GLN A 45 -0.91 17.10 5.33
C GLN A 45 -2.31 17.31 5.91
N GLU A 46 -3.16 16.29 5.82
CA GLU A 46 -4.51 16.28 6.43
C GLU A 46 -4.50 16.01 7.95
N GLY A 47 -3.33 15.94 8.59
CA GLY A 47 -3.20 15.74 10.04
C GLY A 47 -3.49 14.31 10.51
N ILE A 48 -3.58 13.34 9.61
CA ILE A 48 -3.84 11.94 9.94
C ILE A 48 -2.55 11.27 10.45
N GLU A 49 -2.64 10.56 11.57
CA GLU A 49 -1.51 9.79 12.09
C GLU A 49 -1.12 8.70 11.09
N THR A 50 0.05 8.85 10.47
CA THR A 50 0.53 7.92 9.44
C THR A 50 2.03 7.73 9.51
N SER A 51 2.49 6.59 9.01
CA SER A 51 3.89 6.20 8.87
C SER A 51 4.10 5.56 7.50
N TYR A 52 5.32 5.62 6.98
CA TYR A 52 5.68 5.06 5.69
C TYR A 52 6.72 3.93 5.84
N TYR A 53 6.47 2.82 5.14
CA TYR A 53 7.36 1.68 5.06
C TYR A 53 7.44 1.18 3.61
N GLU A 54 8.43 0.33 3.36
CA GLU A 54 8.60 -0.34 2.08
C GLU A 54 8.65 -1.85 2.28
N ALA A 55 8.06 -2.58 1.35
CA ALA A 55 8.13 -4.04 1.27
C ALA A 55 8.60 -4.43 -0.14
N TRP A 56 9.73 -5.11 -0.20
CA TRP A 56 10.34 -5.60 -1.43
C TRP A 56 10.06 -7.08 -1.57
N THR A 57 9.58 -7.50 -2.73
CA THR A 57 9.35 -8.91 -3.03
C THR A 57 10.22 -9.38 -4.18
N ASN A 58 10.73 -10.60 -4.09
CA ASN A 58 11.38 -11.29 -5.20
C ASN A 58 10.45 -12.36 -5.77
N ILE A 59 10.56 -12.63 -7.07
CA ILE A 59 9.84 -13.71 -7.74
C ILE A 59 10.86 -14.77 -8.14
N ILE A 60 10.75 -15.96 -7.54
CA ILE A 60 11.61 -17.11 -7.83
C ILE A 60 10.71 -18.27 -8.24
N GLY A 61 10.92 -18.84 -9.43
CA GLY A 61 10.08 -19.95 -9.94
C GLY A 61 8.58 -19.60 -10.02
N GLY A 62 8.26 -18.33 -10.29
CA GLY A 62 6.87 -17.84 -10.36
C GLY A 62 6.20 -17.54 -9.02
N ARG A 63 6.86 -17.82 -7.88
CA ARG A 63 6.35 -17.52 -6.54
C ARG A 63 6.95 -16.23 -6.00
N ALA A 64 6.09 -15.32 -5.54
CA ALA A 64 6.53 -14.09 -4.89
C ALA A 64 6.77 -14.32 -3.39
N THR A 65 7.89 -13.82 -2.89
CA THR A 65 8.26 -13.85 -1.46
C THR A 65 8.77 -12.48 -1.04
N VAL A 66 8.44 -12.05 0.18
CA VAL A 66 9.01 -10.82 0.75
C VAL A 66 10.51 -11.04 0.98
N TRP A 67 11.33 -10.20 0.35
CA TRP A 67 12.78 -10.19 0.49
C TRP A 67 13.24 -9.21 1.57
N LYS A 68 12.61 -8.03 1.65
CA LYS A 68 12.93 -7.02 2.66
C LYS A 68 11.67 -6.25 3.07
N CYS A 69 11.46 -6.06 4.36
CA CYS A 69 10.45 -5.15 4.89
C CYS A 69 10.84 -4.72 6.31
N ASP A 70 10.87 -3.42 6.56
CA ASP A 70 11.28 -2.89 7.87
C ASP A 70 10.09 -2.71 8.84
N PHE A 71 8.87 -3.01 8.40
CA PHE A 71 7.65 -2.97 9.22
C PHE A 71 7.62 -4.14 10.21
N LYS A 72 7.49 -3.85 11.51
CA LYS A 72 7.53 -4.86 12.57
C LYS A 72 6.15 -5.11 13.17
N LYS A 73 5.99 -6.26 13.82
CA LYS A 73 4.76 -6.63 14.54
C LYS A 73 4.39 -5.64 15.65
N SER A 74 5.38 -5.00 16.28
CA SER A 74 5.20 -3.93 17.27
C SER A 74 4.47 -2.74 16.65
N ASP A 75 4.82 -2.40 15.41
CA ASP A 75 4.33 -1.24 14.69
C ASP A 75 2.91 -1.47 14.17
N TYR A 76 2.43 -2.72 14.14
CA TYR A 76 1.13 -3.10 13.59
C TYR A 76 -0.05 -2.78 14.53
N ILE A 77 -0.16 -1.52 14.90
CA ILE A 77 -1.35 -0.88 15.46
C ILE A 77 -2.18 -0.27 14.31
N GLY A 78 -3.35 0.30 14.60
CA GLY A 78 -4.19 0.93 13.57
C GLY A 78 -4.47 0.07 12.33
N THR A 79 -4.28 0.67 11.16
CA THR A 79 -4.57 0.14 9.82
C THR A 79 -3.31 0.03 8.98
N VAL A 80 -3.20 -1.05 8.17
CA VAL A 80 -2.19 -1.14 7.11
C VAL A 80 -2.84 -0.88 5.76
N LEU A 81 -2.22 0.00 4.98
CA LEU A 81 -2.57 0.31 3.61
C LEU A 81 -1.38 -0.05 2.70
N LEU A 82 -1.53 -1.10 1.91
CA LEU A 82 -0.56 -1.43 0.87
C LEU A 82 -0.75 -0.50 -0.32
N ALA A 83 0.34 0.08 -0.82
CA ALA A 83 0.33 0.94 -1.99
C ALA A 83 1.12 0.28 -3.13
N GLU A 84 0.53 0.22 -4.32
CA GLU A 84 1.14 -0.29 -5.55
C GLU A 84 0.74 0.60 -6.74
N ASP A 85 1.48 0.56 -7.84
CA ASP A 85 1.09 1.26 -9.07
C ASP A 85 0.03 0.46 -9.87
N VAL A 86 0.22 -0.85 -10.03
CA VAL A 86 -0.63 -1.72 -10.84
C VAL A 86 -0.80 -3.10 -10.19
N ILE A 87 -2.04 -3.60 -10.20
CA ILE A 87 -2.33 -5.01 -9.92
C ILE A 87 -2.60 -5.72 -11.23
N TRP A 88 -1.59 -6.46 -11.70
CA TRP A 88 -1.80 -7.53 -12.69
C TRP A 88 -2.29 -8.78 -11.96
N LEU A 89 -1.42 -9.74 -11.64
CA LEU A 89 -1.80 -10.96 -10.91
C LEU A 89 -1.87 -10.77 -9.38
N GLY A 90 -1.35 -9.65 -8.86
CA GLY A 90 -1.30 -9.34 -7.43
C GLY A 90 -0.33 -10.22 -6.61
N ARG A 91 0.65 -10.87 -7.25
CA ARG A 91 1.57 -11.81 -6.58
C ARG A 91 2.37 -11.15 -5.46
N SER A 92 2.94 -9.97 -5.72
CA SER A 92 3.73 -9.21 -4.75
C SER A 92 2.87 -8.80 -3.54
N LEU A 93 1.70 -8.22 -3.79
CA LEU A 93 0.73 -7.87 -2.74
C LEU A 93 0.31 -9.08 -1.90
N ASN A 94 0.06 -10.23 -2.53
CA ASN A 94 -0.31 -11.45 -1.80
C ASN A 94 0.81 -11.94 -0.89
N ALA A 95 2.08 -11.85 -1.32
CA ALA A 95 3.23 -12.18 -0.48
C ALA A 95 3.30 -11.27 0.74
N VAL A 96 3.11 -9.95 0.55
CA VAL A 96 3.11 -8.97 1.65
C VAL A 96 1.91 -9.18 2.58
N LYS A 97 0.69 -9.39 2.04
CA LYS A 97 -0.50 -9.72 2.83
C LYS A 97 -0.26 -10.97 3.69
N LYS A 98 0.32 -12.04 3.12
CA LYS A 98 0.64 -13.27 3.85
C LYS A 98 1.62 -13.00 5.00
N MET A 99 2.66 -12.21 4.76
CA MET A 99 3.60 -11.79 5.81
C MET A 99 2.88 -11.03 6.93
N LEU A 100 2.05 -10.04 6.59
CA LEU A 100 1.29 -9.23 7.55
C LEU A 100 0.31 -10.07 8.37
N TYR A 101 -0.42 -11.00 7.74
CA TYR A 101 -1.31 -11.93 8.44
C TYR A 101 -0.55 -12.84 9.42
N GLY A 102 0.70 -13.20 9.10
CA GLY A 102 1.59 -13.90 10.02
C GLY A 102 1.99 -13.07 11.23
N MET A 103 2.02 -11.73 11.11
CA MET A 103 2.28 -10.83 12.24
C MET A 103 1.04 -10.64 13.11
N LYS A 104 -0.09 -10.26 12.51
CA LYS A 104 -1.40 -10.10 13.15
C LYS A 104 -2.52 -10.41 12.16
N LYS A 105 -3.51 -11.20 12.56
CA LYS A 105 -4.72 -11.47 11.76
C LYS A 105 -5.66 -10.26 11.74
N LYS A 106 -5.31 -9.25 10.95
CA LYS A 106 -6.07 -8.01 10.76
C LYS A 106 -6.33 -7.75 9.28
N ARG A 107 -7.40 -7.03 8.97
CA ARG A 107 -7.65 -6.56 7.60
C ARG A 107 -6.48 -5.70 7.11
N VAL A 108 -6.09 -5.93 5.86
CA VAL A 108 -5.08 -5.17 5.14
C VAL A 108 -5.75 -4.55 3.94
N TYR A 109 -5.69 -3.22 3.83
CA TYR A 109 -6.26 -2.49 2.70
C TYR A 109 -5.24 -2.36 1.58
N VAL A 110 -5.72 -2.25 0.34
CA VAL A 110 -4.89 -2.07 -0.84
C VAL A 110 -5.37 -0.86 -1.63
N ALA A 111 -4.44 0.06 -1.89
CA ALA A 111 -4.60 1.20 -2.78
C ALA A 111 -3.70 1.02 -4.01
N VAL A 112 -4.29 1.14 -5.20
CA VAL A 112 -3.56 1.02 -6.48
C VAL A 112 -4.05 2.07 -7.47
N ILE A 113 -3.22 2.47 -8.43
CA ILE A 113 -3.70 3.32 -9.54
C ILE A 113 -4.56 2.49 -10.51
N LEU A 114 -4.03 1.36 -11.01
CA LEU A 114 -4.71 0.47 -11.96
C LEU A 114 -4.91 -0.93 -11.39
N ASP A 115 -6.17 -1.38 -11.26
CA ASP A 115 -6.53 -2.70 -10.75
C ASP A 115 -7.15 -3.58 -11.84
N TYR A 116 -6.32 -4.38 -12.52
CA TYR A 116 -6.78 -5.25 -13.60
C TYR A 116 -7.54 -6.49 -13.10
N ASN A 117 -7.48 -6.80 -11.81
CA ASN A 117 -7.99 -8.05 -11.26
C ASN A 117 -9.02 -7.86 -10.13
N HIS A 118 -9.48 -6.62 -9.91
CA HIS A 118 -10.48 -6.25 -8.91
C HIS A 118 -10.15 -6.73 -7.48
N LYS A 119 -8.90 -6.56 -7.07
CA LYS A 119 -8.39 -6.97 -5.74
C LYS A 119 -8.03 -5.81 -4.82
N ALA A 120 -8.11 -4.58 -5.30
CA ALA A 120 -7.86 -3.40 -4.51
C ALA A 120 -9.11 -2.98 -3.74
N ASP A 121 -8.89 -2.43 -2.54
CA ASP A 121 -9.95 -1.74 -1.80
C ASP A 121 -10.19 -0.34 -2.42
N PHE A 122 -9.13 0.27 -2.94
CA PHE A 122 -9.16 1.57 -3.59
C PHE A 122 -8.39 1.53 -4.91
N SER A 123 -9.03 1.96 -6.00
CA SER A 123 -8.41 2.12 -7.31
C SER A 123 -8.86 3.40 -8.02
N ASN A 124 -8.06 3.89 -8.98
CA ASN A 124 -8.50 4.93 -9.92
C ASN A 124 -9.09 4.32 -11.20
N PHE A 125 -8.51 3.22 -11.66
CA PHE A 125 -8.91 2.50 -12.87
C PHE A 125 -9.13 1.02 -12.56
N ASN A 126 -10.17 0.44 -13.15
CA ASN A 126 -10.58 -0.95 -13.07
C ASN A 126 -10.80 -1.50 -14.48
#